data_AF-A0AAV6VI60-F1
#
_entry.id   AF-A0AAV6VI60-F1
#
_cell.length_a   1.000
_cell.length_b   1.000
_cell.length_c   1.000
_cell.angle_alpha   90.00
_cell.angle_beta   90.00
_cell.angle_gamma   90.00
#
_symmetry.space_group_name_H-M   'P 1'
#
loop_
_entity.id
_entity.type
_entity.pdbx_description
1 polymer ?
#
loop_
_entity_poly.entity_id
_entity_poly.type
_entity_poly.pdbx_seq_one_letter_code
_entity_poly.pdbx_strand_id
1 'polypeptide(L)'
;MESAIDSKTVEDIMWMEDDDFERAIRDLHLKEILCLMESIQTSMCEEQFQFEQLTLQLQKYPDRNSCNHRKISAALCTVQSLLTNLCTKHMMCSGLMSEIRKNQQASRVAKDMCACLGDATSCVDYKRYGLHS
;
A
#
# COMPACT_ATOMS: atom_id res chain seq x y z
N MET A 1 -14.93 -15.63 13.23
CA MET A 1 -14.54 -16.38 12.03
C MET A 1 -13.63 -15.44 11.26
N GLU A 2 -12.34 -15.73 11.26
CA GLU A 2 -11.30 -14.83 10.77
C GLU A 2 -11.22 -15.01 9.24
N SER A 3 -11.75 -14.04 8.50
CA SER A 3 -11.65 -14.03 7.03
C SER A 3 -10.22 -13.62 6.69
N ALA A 4 -9.33 -14.61 6.55
CA ALA A 4 -8.08 -14.40 5.84
C ALA A 4 -8.42 -14.19 4.37
N ILE A 5 -8.05 -13.04 3.82
CA ILE A 5 -8.03 -12.81 2.38
C ILE A 5 -7.28 -13.96 1.70
N ASP A 6 -7.88 -14.54 0.67
CA ASP A 6 -7.28 -15.64 -0.09
C ASP A 6 -6.00 -15.16 -0.79
N SER A 7 -4.96 -16.01 -0.81
CA SER A 7 -3.64 -15.66 -1.36
C SER A 7 -3.73 -15.20 -2.82
N LYS A 8 -4.66 -15.78 -3.59
CA LYS A 8 -4.90 -15.40 -4.98
C LYS A 8 -5.49 -13.99 -5.08
N THR A 9 -6.35 -13.60 -4.14
CA THR A 9 -6.93 -12.26 -4.10
C THR A 9 -5.86 -11.21 -3.78
N VAL A 10 -4.91 -11.54 -2.90
CA VAL A 10 -3.75 -10.67 -2.63
C VAL A 10 -2.92 -10.45 -3.91
N GLU A 11 -2.63 -11.53 -4.62
CA GLU A 11 -1.85 -11.49 -5.86
C GLU A 11 -2.59 -10.71 -6.96
N ASP A 12 -3.90 -10.97 -7.15
CA ASP A 12 -4.72 -10.26 -8.12
C ASP A 12 -4.74 -8.74 -7.85
N ILE A 13 -4.92 -8.33 -6.58
CA ILE A 13 -4.87 -6.91 -6.18
C ILE A 13 -3.48 -6.34 -6.43
N MET A 14 -2.42 -7.04 -6.05
CA MET A 14 -1.04 -6.57 -6.17
C MET A 14 -0.65 -6.22 -7.61
N TRP A 15 -1.27 -6.84 -8.62
CA TRP A 15 -0.96 -6.59 -10.04
C TRP A 15 -1.97 -5.69 -10.76
N MET A 16 -2.92 -5.09 -10.05
CA MET A 16 -3.83 -4.07 -10.62
C MET A 16 -3.09 -2.79 -11.03
N GLU A 17 -3.71 -2.02 -11.92
CA GLU A 17 -3.28 -0.65 -12.22
C GLU A 17 -3.45 0.25 -10.98
N ASP A 18 -2.67 1.32 -10.90
CA ASP A 18 -2.56 2.14 -9.67
C ASP A 18 -3.93 2.68 -9.20
N ASP A 19 -4.79 3.16 -10.11
CA ASP A 19 -6.13 3.67 -9.75
C ASP A 19 -7.06 2.58 -9.19
N ASP A 20 -7.00 1.37 -9.76
CA ASP A 20 -7.82 0.24 -9.33
C ASP A 20 -7.29 -0.37 -8.03
N PHE A 21 -5.96 -0.41 -7.89
CA PHE A 21 -5.28 -0.76 -6.64
C PHE A 21 -5.71 0.18 -5.52
N GLU A 22 -5.68 1.50 -5.73
CA GLU A 22 -6.07 2.48 -4.71
C GLU A 22 -7.51 2.27 -4.23
N ARG A 23 -8.43 1.98 -5.15
CA ARG A 23 -9.82 1.69 -4.83
C ARG A 23 -9.94 0.40 -4.04
N ALA A 24 -9.29 -0.67 -4.50
CA ALA A 24 -9.33 -1.97 -3.86
C ALA A 24 -8.81 -1.92 -2.42
N ILE A 25 -7.67 -1.25 -2.17
CA ILE A 25 -7.10 -1.18 -0.81
C ILE A 25 -7.97 -0.40 0.18
N ARG A 26 -8.82 0.53 -0.29
CA ARG A 26 -9.74 1.30 0.57
C ARG A 26 -10.88 0.44 1.12
N ASP A 27 -11.23 -0.64 0.44
CA ASP A 27 -12.28 -1.57 0.85
C ASP A 27 -11.75 -2.70 1.75
N LEU A 28 -10.42 -2.84 1.88
CA LEU A 28 -9.78 -3.84 2.72
C LEU A 28 -9.80 -3.48 4.21
N HIS A 29 -9.89 -4.50 5.05
CA HIS A 29 -9.65 -4.38 6.48
C HIS A 29 -8.17 -4.26 6.81
N LEU A 30 -7.88 -3.70 7.99
CA LEU A 30 -6.51 -3.49 8.48
C LEU A 30 -5.60 -4.72 8.38
N LYS A 31 -6.11 -5.90 8.73
CA LYS A 31 -5.35 -7.16 8.66
C LYS A 31 -5.00 -7.52 7.21
N GLU A 32 -5.94 -7.33 6.29
CA GLU A 32 -5.77 -7.64 4.87
C GLU A 32 -4.78 -6.68 4.21
N ILE A 33 -4.80 -5.40 4.59
CA ILE A 33 -3.80 -4.41 4.18
C ILE A 33 -2.39 -4.84 4.64
N LEU A 34 -2.25 -5.30 5.89
CA LEU A 34 -0.96 -5.77 6.40
C LEU A 34 -0.46 -7.02 5.64
N CYS A 35 -1.35 -7.98 5.35
CA CYS A 35 -1.00 -9.15 4.53
C CYS A 35 -0.58 -8.74 3.11
N LEU A 36 -1.31 -7.83 2.47
CA LEU A 36 -0.96 -7.30 1.15
C LEU A 36 0.38 -6.58 1.16
N MET A 37 0.66 -5.77 2.18
CA MET A 37 1.95 -5.10 2.35
C MET A 37 3.10 -6.09 2.50
N GLU A 38 2.91 -7.18 3.26
CA GLU A 38 3.89 -8.25 3.40
C GLU A 38 4.17 -8.93 2.06
N SER A 39 3.13 -9.29 1.29
CA SER A 39 3.28 -9.88 -0.04
C SER A 39 4.01 -8.94 -1.01
N ILE A 40 3.66 -7.64 -1.02
CA ILE A 40 4.37 -6.64 -1.83
C ILE A 40 5.85 -6.58 -1.44
N GLN A 41 6.17 -6.57 -0.15
CA GLN A 41 7.56 -6.55 0.34
C GLN A 41 8.33 -7.82 -0.05
N THR A 42 7.68 -8.99 0.00
CA THR A 42 8.27 -10.24 -0.47
C THR A 42 8.59 -10.16 -1.95
N SER A 43 7.65 -9.73 -2.80
CA SER A 43 7.90 -9.56 -4.24
C SER A 43 8.96 -8.50 -4.52
N MET A 44 9.03 -7.41 -3.76
CA MET A 44 10.13 -6.44 -3.86
C MET A 44 11.49 -7.07 -3.58
N CYS A 45 11.60 -7.92 -2.55
CA CYS A 45 12.84 -8.63 -2.23
C CYS A 45 13.26 -9.58 -3.37
N GLU A 46 12.30 -10.29 -3.97
CA GLU A 46 12.54 -11.19 -5.10
C GLU A 46 13.05 -10.44 -6.34
N GLU A 47 12.36 -9.35 -6.72
CA GLU A 47 12.76 -8.52 -7.85
C GLU A 47 14.11 -7.82 -7.61
N GLN A 48 14.40 -7.38 -6.37
CA GLN A 48 15.70 -6.81 -6.00
C GLN A 48 16.82 -7.84 -6.16
N PHE A 49 16.59 -9.07 -5.70
CA PHE A 49 17.54 -10.17 -5.88
C PHE A 49 17.77 -10.47 -7.37
N GLN A 50 16.71 -10.49 -8.18
CA GLN A 50 16.82 -10.67 -9.63
C GLN A 50 17.61 -9.53 -10.29
N PHE A 51 17.39 -8.28 -9.86
CA PHE A 51 18.12 -7.12 -10.35
C PHE A 51 19.63 -7.24 -10.08
N GLU A 52 20.01 -7.67 -8.87
CA GLU A 52 21.40 -7.90 -8.49
C GLU A 52 22.04 -9.01 -9.33
N GLN A 53 21.32 -10.12 -9.55
CA GLN A 53 21.80 -11.21 -10.41
C GLN A 53 22.03 -10.74 -11.84
N LEU A 54 21.09 -9.99 -12.43
CA LEU A 54 21.23 -9.46 -13.78
C LEU A 54 22.39 -8.45 -13.87
N THR A 55 22.60 -7.65 -12.84
CA THR A 55 23.73 -6.70 -12.76
C THR A 55 25.06 -7.45 -12.79
N LEU A 56 25.19 -8.54 -12.02
CA LEU A 56 26.38 -9.40 -12.05
C LEU A 56 26.58 -10.09 -13.40
N GLN A 57 25.50 -10.50 -14.06
CA GLN A 57 25.57 -11.07 -15.41
C GLN A 57 26.02 -10.04 -16.45
N LEU A 58 25.53 -8.79 -16.36
CA LEU A 58 25.88 -7.71 -17.28
C LEU A 58 27.39 -7.41 -17.25
N GLN A 59 28.02 -7.50 -16.08
CA GLN A 59 29.46 -7.31 -15.91
C GLN A 59 30.31 -8.29 -16.75
N LYS A 60 29.77 -9.47 -17.10
CA LYS A 60 30.44 -10.46 -17.97
C LYS A 60 30.44 -10.04 -19.44
N TYR A 61 29.66 -9.04 -19.82
CA TYR A 61 29.50 -8.56 -21.19
C TYR A 61 29.81 -7.04 -21.26
N PRO A 62 31.10 -6.65 -21.21
CA PRO A 62 31.49 -5.24 -21.18
C PRO A 62 31.21 -4.49 -22.50
N ASP A 63 31.15 -5.19 -23.63
CA ASP A 63 30.76 -4.58 -24.90
C ASP A 63 29.26 -4.27 -24.92
N ARG A 64 28.95 -2.98 -24.86
CA ARG A 64 27.59 -2.43 -24.87
C ARG A 64 26.80 -2.75 -26.13
N ASN A 65 27.48 -2.94 -27.25
CA ASN A 65 26.84 -3.23 -28.54
C ASN A 65 26.56 -4.72 -28.72
N SER A 66 27.14 -5.58 -27.87
CA SER A 66 26.89 -7.00 -27.91
C SER A 66 25.40 -7.32 -27.70
N CYS A 67 24.93 -8.38 -28.35
CA CYS A 67 23.55 -8.83 -28.21
C CYS A 67 23.20 -9.17 -26.74
N ASN A 68 24.12 -9.82 -26.03
CA ASN A 68 23.93 -10.21 -24.64
C ASN A 68 23.86 -9.00 -23.70
N HIS A 69 24.73 -8.01 -23.88
CA HIS A 69 24.66 -6.78 -23.08
C HIS A 69 23.30 -6.10 -23.24
N ARG A 70 22.84 -5.88 -24.48
CA ARG A 70 21.54 -5.24 -24.73
C ARG A 70 20.37 -6.03 -24.14
N LYS A 71 20.39 -7.35 -24.23
CA LYS A 71 19.36 -8.22 -23.65
C LYS A 71 19.30 -8.11 -22.12
N ILE A 72 20.45 -8.17 -21.45
CA ILE A 72 20.51 -8.08 -19.99
C ILE A 72 20.13 -6.66 -19.53
N SER A 73 20.59 -5.63 -20.22
CA SER A 73 20.19 -4.23 -19.93
C SER A 73 18.68 -4.02 -20.09
N ALA A 74 18.06 -4.60 -21.11
CA ALA A 74 16.60 -4.55 -21.27
C ALA A 74 15.89 -5.26 -20.11
N ALA A 75 16.36 -6.44 -19.70
CA ALA A 75 15.81 -7.17 -18.56
C ALA A 75 15.95 -6.38 -17.23
N LEU A 76 17.09 -5.69 -17.03
CA LEU A 76 17.29 -4.79 -15.88
C LEU A 76 16.27 -3.66 -15.87
N CYS A 77 15.99 -3.03 -17.02
CA CYS A 77 14.96 -2.01 -17.11
C CYS A 77 13.57 -2.56 -16.76
N THR A 78 13.23 -3.77 -17.22
CA THR A 78 11.96 -4.42 -16.86
C THR A 78 11.85 -4.65 -15.35
N VAL A 79 12.86 -5.25 -14.72
CA VAL A 79 12.88 -5.50 -13.27
C VAL A 79 12.81 -4.19 -12.48
N GLN A 80 13.53 -3.15 -12.92
CA GLN A 80 13.47 -1.83 -12.28
C GLN A 80 12.07 -1.20 -12.38
N SER A 81 11.38 -1.34 -13.51
CA SER A 81 9.99 -0.89 -13.66
C SER A 81 9.04 -1.65 -12.72
N LEU A 82 9.22 -2.97 -12.58
CA LEU A 82 8.44 -3.79 -11.64
C LEU A 82 8.68 -3.36 -10.19
N LEU A 83 9.94 -3.22 -9.78
CA LEU A 83 10.31 -2.69 -8.45
C LEU A 83 9.69 -1.33 -8.17
N THR A 84 9.72 -0.43 -9.16
CA THR A 84 9.12 0.90 -9.02
C THR A 84 7.62 0.82 -8.79
N ASN A 85 6.91 -0.05 -9.53
CA ASN A 85 5.48 -0.27 -9.36
C ASN A 85 5.15 -0.83 -7.96
N LEU A 86 5.88 -1.85 -7.52
CA LEU A 86 5.70 -2.44 -6.18
C LEU A 86 5.96 -1.43 -5.07
N CYS A 87 6.99 -0.58 -5.21
CA CYS A 87 7.27 0.51 -4.28
C CYS A 87 6.12 1.53 -4.22
N THR A 88 5.56 1.92 -5.37
CA THR A 88 4.39 2.82 -5.43
C THR A 88 3.22 2.23 -4.66
N LYS A 89 2.88 0.96 -4.92
CA LYS A 89 1.80 0.25 -4.22
C LYS A 89 2.04 0.15 -2.71
N HIS A 90 3.28 -0.14 -2.30
CA HIS A 90 3.66 -0.14 -0.88
C HIS A 90 3.45 1.23 -0.21
N MET A 91 3.82 2.31 -0.90
CA MET A 91 3.62 3.67 -0.41
C MET A 91 2.13 4.03 -0.28
N MET A 92 1.30 3.59 -1.23
CA MET A 92 -0.16 3.79 -1.16
C MET A 92 -0.76 3.08 0.05
N CYS A 93 -0.42 1.81 0.28
CA CYS A 93 -0.82 1.08 1.49
C CYS A 93 -0.34 1.79 2.76
N SER A 94 0.92 2.25 2.77
CA SER A 94 1.50 2.98 3.92
C SER A 94 0.76 4.31 4.18
N GLY A 95 0.34 5.02 3.13
CA GLY A 95 -0.49 6.21 3.21
C GLY A 95 -1.84 5.94 3.86
N LEU A 96 -2.55 4.92 3.38
CA LEU A 96 -3.84 4.48 3.93
C LEU A 96 -3.71 4.06 5.41
N MET A 97 -2.65 3.33 5.76
CA MET A 97 -2.37 2.95 7.15
C MET A 97 -2.17 4.17 8.08
N SER A 98 -1.55 5.23 7.58
CA SER A 98 -1.39 6.50 8.31
C SER A 98 -2.75 7.16 8.56
N GLU A 99 -3.64 7.17 7.56
CA GLU A 99 -5.00 7.70 7.69
C GLU A 99 -5.85 6.92 8.69
N ILE A 100 -5.83 5.59 8.61
CA ILE A 100 -6.55 4.71 9.54
C ILE A 100 -6.10 4.98 10.98
N ARG A 101 -4.79 5.08 11.23
CA ARG A 101 -4.25 5.38 12.57
C ARG A 101 -4.70 6.75 13.09
N LYS A 102 -4.69 7.79 12.24
CA LYS A 102 -5.18 9.12 12.61
C LYS A 102 -6.66 9.10 12.97
N ASN A 103 -7.49 8.41 12.18
CA ASN A 103 -8.93 8.31 12.43
C ASN A 103 -9.24 7.51 13.70
N GLN A 104 -8.49 6.44 13.99
CA GLN A 104 -8.61 5.70 15.25
C GLN A 104 -8.26 6.57 16.46
N GLN A 105 -7.21 7.40 16.36
CA GLN A 105 -6.84 8.32 17.42
C GLN A 105 -7.92 9.39 17.65
N ALA A 106 -8.46 9.99 16.59
CA ALA A 106 -9.54 10.97 16.69
C ALA A 106 -10.82 10.37 17.30
N SER A 107 -11.17 9.13 16.92
CA SER A 107 -12.31 8.42 17.49
C SER A 107 -12.14 8.13 18.98
N ARG A 108 -10.92 7.78 19.43
CA ARG A 108 -10.62 7.60 20.86
C ARG A 108 -10.77 8.91 21.64
N VAL A 109 -10.19 10.00 21.16
CA VAL A 109 -10.32 11.32 21.78
C VAL A 109 -11.79 11.76 21.88
N ALA A 110 -12.59 11.55 20.83
CA ALA A 110 -14.01 11.87 20.87
C ALA A 110 -14.79 11.03 21.89
N LYS A 111 -14.46 9.73 22.03
CA LYS A 111 -15.05 8.85 23.05
C LYS A 111 -14.66 9.26 24.46
N ASP A 112 -13.39 9.61 24.67
CA ASP A 112 -12.89 10.05 25.97
C ASP A 112 -13.52 11.38 26.37
N MET A 113 -13.67 12.33 25.43
CA MET A 113 -14.42 13.57 25.67
C MET A 113 -15.89 13.32 26.02
N CYS A 114 -16.55 12.38 25.34
CA CYS A 114 -17.94 12.01 25.65
C CYS A 114 -18.07 11.30 27.00
N ALA A 115 -17.08 10.50 27.39
CA ALA A 115 -17.03 9.83 28.69
C ALA A 115 -16.77 10.81 29.84
N CYS A 116 -15.94 11.83 29.64
CA CYS A 116 -15.71 12.92 30.60
C CYS A 116 -16.94 13.82 30.80
N LEU A 117 -17.87 13.83 29.84
CA LEU A 117 -19.15 14.55 29.95
C LEU A 117 -20.27 13.69 30.58
N GLY A 118 -19.95 12.48 31.04
CA GLY A 118 -20.84 11.53 31.69
C GLY A 118 -21.31 11.92 33.10
N ASP A 119 -21.34 13.21 33.44
CA ASP A 119 -22.09 13.73 34.58
C ASP A 119 -22.50 15.20 34.37
N ALA A 120 -23.13 15.50 33.23
CA ALA A 120 -24.02 16.65 33.13
C ALA A 120 -25.07 16.40 32.05
N THR A 121 -26.30 16.16 32.51
CA THR A 121 -27.54 16.46 31.79
C THR A 121 -27.35 17.62 30.81
N SER A 122 -27.71 17.41 29.54
CA SER A 122 -27.88 18.43 28.46
C SER A 122 -26.86 18.36 27.31
N CYS A 123 -27.02 17.35 26.43
CA CYS A 123 -26.62 17.51 25.03
C CYS A 123 -27.75 18.23 24.28
N VAL A 124 -27.73 19.56 24.31
CA VAL A 124 -28.58 20.40 23.45
C VAL A 124 -28.09 20.33 22.01
N ASP A 125 -29.00 19.93 21.12
CA ASP A 125 -29.10 20.19 19.67
C ASP A 125 -27.85 20.61 18.88
N TYR A 126 -27.23 19.65 18.19
CA TYR A 126 -26.33 19.89 17.05
C TYR A 126 -27.08 19.99 15.71
N LYS A 127 -28.23 20.68 15.67
CA LYS A 127 -29.05 20.81 14.45
C LYS A 127 -29.56 22.23 14.13
N ARG A 128 -28.78 23.27 14.41
CA ARG A 128 -29.19 24.65 14.07
C ARG A 128 -28.10 25.57 13.50
N TYR A 129 -27.38 25.08 12.49
CA TYR A 129 -26.69 25.96 11.54
C TYR A 129 -27.12 25.61 10.11
N GLY A 130 -28.40 25.89 9.83
CA GLY A 130 -28.93 25.99 8.47
C GLY A 130 -29.20 27.46 8.18
N LEU A 131 -28.41 28.00 7.25
CA LEU A 131 -28.50 29.28 6.56
C LEU A 131 -29.90 29.92 6.51
N HIS A 132 -30.02 31.16 7.00
CA HIS A 132 -30.97 32.15 6.49
C HIS A 132 -30.16 33.31 5.92
N SER A 133 -30.25 33.51 4.61
CA SER A 133 -30.28 34.85 4.01
C SER A 133 -31.74 35.24 3.83
#